data_AF-A0A1F4F6E8-F1
#
_entry.id   AF-A0A1F4F6E8-F1
#
_cell.length_a   1.000
_cell.length_b   1.000
_cell.length_c   1.000
_cell.angle_alpha   90.00
_cell.angle_beta   90.00
_cell.angle_gamma   90.00
#
_symmetry.space_group_name_H-M   'P 1'
#
loop_
_entity.id
_entity.type
_entity.pdbx_description
1 polymer ?
#
loop_
_entity_poly.entity_id
_entity_poly.type
_entity_poly.pdbx_seq_one_letter_code
_entity_poly.pdbx_strand_id
1 'polypeptide(L)'
;MAEVKRLDAGGDILLSGETREDVDAVLEDLLARGANILTPLTRVGKTWVAACTQPPKTHEADRTSTLDLREIQAAQRERRPEASLCKVEQAGFKLMVTGPTHEAVYARVQELLEDGATLVSDAEEIAGTWVAVCDTAGPARSE
;
A
#
# COMPACT_ATOMS: atom_id res chain seq x y z
N MET A 1 -34.24 9.68 11.82
CA MET A 1 -33.10 9.47 10.93
C MET A 1 -32.43 8.20 11.42
N ALA A 2 -32.49 7.12 10.64
CA ALA A 2 -31.92 5.84 11.05
C ALA A 2 -30.40 5.95 11.00
N GLU A 3 -29.71 5.43 12.01
CA GLU A 3 -28.26 5.45 12.08
C GLU A 3 -27.73 4.12 11.50
N VAL A 4 -27.16 4.15 10.29
CA VAL A 4 -26.43 3.00 9.75
C VAL A 4 -25.07 2.90 10.44
N LYS A 5 -24.88 1.78 11.14
CA LYS A 5 -23.61 1.42 11.76
C LYS A 5 -22.67 0.87 10.72
N ARG A 6 -21.53 1.54 10.57
CA ARG A 6 -20.41 1.14 9.72
C ARG A 6 -19.35 0.49 10.59
N LEU A 7 -18.92 -0.70 10.21
CA LEU A 7 -17.87 -1.44 10.89
C LEU A 7 -16.75 -1.71 9.89
N ASP A 8 -15.60 -1.07 10.10
CA ASP A 8 -14.41 -1.28 9.30
C ASP A 8 -13.62 -2.48 9.82
N ALA A 9 -13.51 -3.54 9.01
CA ALA A 9 -12.77 -4.76 9.28
C ALA A 9 -11.48 -4.84 8.43
N GLY A 10 -10.70 -3.75 8.41
CA GLY A 10 -9.37 -3.67 7.80
C GLY A 10 -9.34 -3.59 6.27
N GLY A 11 -9.97 -4.55 5.59
CA GLY A 11 -10.15 -4.55 4.13
C GLY A 11 -11.61 -4.57 3.70
N ASP A 12 -12.52 -4.92 4.62
CA ASP A 12 -13.95 -5.04 4.38
C ASP A 12 -14.71 -4.04 5.26
N ILE A 13 -15.71 -3.37 4.69
CA ILE A 13 -16.66 -2.54 5.41
C ILE A 13 -17.97 -3.30 5.53
N LEU A 14 -18.41 -3.49 6.76
CA LEU A 14 -19.73 -4.01 7.08
C LEU A 14 -20.69 -2.85 7.37
N LEU A 15 -21.78 -2.80 6.64
CA LEU A 15 -22.88 -1.88 6.88
C LEU A 15 -24.01 -2.63 7.58
N SER A 16 -24.55 -2.05 8.65
CA SER A 16 -25.72 -2.60 9.34
C SER A 16 -26.70 -1.49 9.69
N GLY A 17 -27.97 -1.67 9.35
CA GLY A 17 -29.01 -0.66 9.60
C GLY A 17 -30.39 -1.29 9.75
N GLU A 18 -31.32 -0.56 10.37
CA GLU A 18 -32.68 -1.07 10.62
C GLU A 18 -33.55 -1.06 9.37
N THR A 19 -33.19 -0.23 8.38
CA THR A 19 -33.96 0.00 7.16
C THR A 19 -33.11 -0.29 5.92
N ARG A 20 -33.71 -0.97 4.93
CA ARG A 20 -33.05 -1.29 3.67
C ARG A 20 -32.56 -0.05 2.95
N GLU A 21 -33.41 0.96 2.82
CA GLU A 21 -33.14 2.17 2.04
C GLU A 21 -31.91 2.94 2.57
N ASP A 22 -31.72 2.97 3.88
CA ASP A 22 -30.59 3.66 4.50
C ASP A 22 -29.27 2.90 4.24
N VAL A 23 -29.28 1.57 4.38
CA VAL A 23 -28.10 0.73 4.09
C VAL A 23 -27.77 0.74 2.59
N ASP A 24 -28.79 0.74 1.74
CA ASP A 24 -28.65 0.76 0.28
C ASP A 24 -28.03 2.08 -0.20
N ALA A 25 -28.51 3.23 0.30
CA ALA A 25 -27.94 4.54 -0.04
C ALA A 25 -26.46 4.66 0.35
N VAL A 26 -26.07 4.11 1.51
CA VAL A 26 -24.66 4.08 1.95
C VAL A 26 -23.84 3.09 1.13
N LEU A 27 -24.41 1.95 0.74
CA LEU A 27 -23.77 0.96 -0.12
C LEU A 27 -23.51 1.54 -1.53
N GLU A 28 -24.47 2.29 -2.09
CA GLU A 28 -24.33 2.95 -3.39
C GLU A 28 -23.25 4.04 -3.38
N ASP A 29 -23.14 4.85 -2.31
CA ASP A 29 -22.05 5.82 -2.18
C ASP A 29 -20.67 5.13 -2.15
N LEU A 30 -20.57 3.97 -1.50
CA LEU A 30 -19.33 3.19 -1.47
C LEU A 30 -19.01 2.57 -2.84
N LEU A 31 -20.02 2.06 -3.55
CA LEU A 31 -19.86 1.56 -4.92
C LEU A 31 -19.41 2.64 -5.88
N ALA A 32 -19.95 3.85 -5.76
CA ALA A 32 -19.54 5.02 -6.54
C ALA A 32 -18.06 5.39 -6.31
N ARG A 33 -17.52 5.06 -5.14
CA ARG A 33 -16.10 5.25 -4.79
C ARG A 33 -15.20 4.09 -5.25
N GLY A 34 -15.76 3.06 -5.89
CA GLY A 34 -15.02 1.89 -6.38
C GLY A 34 -14.89 0.75 -5.37
N ALA A 35 -15.72 0.74 -4.31
CA ALA A 35 -15.86 -0.44 -3.46
C ALA A 35 -16.48 -1.59 -4.26
N ASN A 36 -16.05 -2.83 -4.02
CA ASN A 36 -16.70 -3.99 -4.62
C ASN A 36 -17.65 -4.65 -3.62
N ILE A 37 -18.86 -5.00 -4.05
CA ILE A 37 -19.84 -5.67 -3.19
C ILE A 37 -19.33 -7.09 -2.88
N LEU A 38 -19.14 -7.39 -1.60
CA LEU A 38 -18.87 -8.76 -1.13
C LEU A 38 -20.18 -9.47 -0.83
N THR A 39 -21.00 -8.82 -0.01
CA THR A 39 -22.27 -9.37 0.45
C THR A 39 -23.36 -8.39 0.04
N PRO A 40 -24.26 -8.80 -0.88
CA PRO A 40 -25.38 -7.96 -1.26
C PRO A 40 -26.26 -7.71 -0.04
N LEU A 41 -27.01 -6.62 -0.08
CA LEU A 41 -27.91 -6.22 0.98
C LEU A 41 -28.85 -7.36 1.38
N THR A 42 -28.64 -7.91 2.58
CA THR A 42 -29.37 -9.07 3.09
C THR A 42 -29.93 -8.77 4.47
N ARG A 43 -31.12 -9.30 4.76
CA ARG A 43 -31.79 -9.07 6.05
C ARG A 43 -31.43 -10.18 7.03
N VAL A 44 -30.73 -9.83 8.10
CA VAL A 44 -30.38 -10.74 9.19
C VAL A 44 -31.19 -10.37 10.42
N GLY A 45 -32.27 -11.14 10.67
CA GLY A 45 -33.20 -10.87 11.76
C GLY A 45 -33.99 -9.58 11.54
N LYS A 46 -33.72 -8.57 12.38
CA LYS A 46 -34.39 -7.25 12.38
C LYS A 46 -33.60 -6.19 11.60
N THR A 47 -32.38 -6.52 11.18
CA THR A 47 -31.39 -5.57 10.69
C THR A 47 -30.99 -5.97 9.27
N TRP A 48 -30.79 -4.97 8.43
CA TRP A 48 -30.24 -5.09 7.10
C TRP A 48 -28.72 -4.99 7.19
N VAL A 49 -28.03 -5.91 6.51
CA VAL A 49 -26.57 -6.00 6.50
C VAL A 49 -26.10 -6.05 5.06
N ALA A 50 -25.07 -5.27 4.75
CA ALA A 50 -24.34 -5.34 3.49
C ALA A 50 -22.84 -5.34 3.79
N ALA A 51 -22.04 -5.97 2.92
CA ALA A 51 -20.59 -5.94 3.04
C ALA A 51 -19.99 -5.51 1.71
N CYS A 52 -19.03 -4.61 1.76
CA CYS A 52 -18.27 -4.17 0.60
C CYS A 52 -16.79 -4.10 0.95
N THR A 53 -15.92 -4.36 0.00
CA THR A 53 -14.47 -4.16 0.17
C THR A 53 -14.17 -2.68 0.10
N GLN A 54 -13.23 -2.21 0.92
CA GLN A 54 -12.60 -0.94 0.65
C GLN A 54 -11.90 -1.00 -0.72
N PRO A 55 -11.93 0.08 -1.52
CA PRO A 55 -11.10 0.14 -2.72
C PRO A 55 -9.66 -0.15 -2.29
N PRO A 56 -8.86 -0.85 -3.11
CA PRO A 56 -7.48 -1.20 -2.77
C PRO A 56 -6.67 0.09 -2.65
N LYS A 57 -6.67 0.67 -1.44
CA LYS A 57 -5.68 1.63 -1.02
C LYS A 57 -4.42 0.80 -0.83
N THR A 58 -3.46 1.02 -1.72
CA THR A 58 -2.05 0.68 -1.50
C THR A 58 -1.74 0.83 -0.01
N HIS A 59 -1.40 -0.32 0.55
CA HIS A 59 -1.19 -0.59 1.97
C HIS A 59 -0.18 0.40 2.57
N GLU A 60 -0.65 1.33 3.39
CA GLU A 60 0.18 2.09 4.32
C GLU A 60 -0.45 1.97 5.70
N ALA A 61 -0.16 0.84 6.34
CA ALA A 61 -0.33 0.68 7.77
C ALA A 61 0.85 1.39 8.44
N ASP A 62 0.65 2.60 8.97
CA ASP A 62 1.05 2.89 10.34
C ASP A 62 0.31 4.13 10.89
N ARG A 63 -0.13 4.00 12.14
CA ARG A 63 -0.87 5.05 12.86
C ARG A 63 0.14 6.01 13.49
N THR A 64 0.07 7.30 13.14
CA THR A 64 -0.07 8.37 14.14
C THR A 64 -0.42 9.68 13.46
N SER A 65 -1.59 10.18 13.85
CA SER A 65 -2.18 11.43 13.39
C SER A 65 -1.31 12.64 13.68
N THR A 66 -1.33 13.58 12.72
CA THR A 66 -1.54 15.03 12.86
C THR A 66 -0.53 15.73 11.97
N LEU A 67 -0.97 16.20 10.80
CA LEU A 67 -0.93 17.63 10.46
C LEU A 67 -1.53 17.87 9.06
N ASP A 68 -2.30 18.94 9.01
CA ASP A 68 -3.02 19.59 7.91
C ASP A 68 -2.67 19.24 6.44
N LEU A 69 -3.68 18.74 5.72
CA LEU A 69 -3.66 18.29 4.33
C LEU A 69 -3.59 19.41 3.26
N ARG A 70 -3.54 20.69 3.64
CA ARG A 70 -3.53 21.79 2.66
C ARG A 70 -2.14 22.25 2.22
N GLU A 71 -1.09 22.02 3.01
CA GLU A 71 0.28 22.43 2.65
C GLU A 71 1.08 21.35 1.90
N ILE A 72 0.76 20.06 2.11
CA ILE A 72 1.55 18.95 1.56
C ILE A 72 1.31 18.74 0.05
N GLN A 73 0.13 19.12 -0.47
CA GLN A 73 -0.23 18.87 -1.88
C GLN A 73 0.53 19.74 -2.89
N ALA A 74 1.16 20.85 -2.46
CA ALA A 74 2.00 21.66 -3.33
C ALA A 74 3.41 21.07 -3.53
N ALA A 75 3.92 20.30 -2.56
CA ALA A 75 5.27 19.73 -2.60
C ALA A 75 5.34 18.34 -3.26
N GLN A 76 4.22 17.61 -3.37
CA GLN A 76 4.22 16.26 -3.98
C GLN A 76 4.37 16.24 -5.51
N ARG A 77 4.34 17.41 -6.17
CA ARG A 77 4.48 17.51 -7.63
C ARG A 77 5.93 17.51 -8.13
N GLU A 78 6.91 17.60 -7.23
CA GLU A 78 8.34 17.68 -7.57
C GLU A 78 9.14 16.41 -7.20
N ARG A 79 8.53 15.44 -6.50
CA ARG A 79 9.17 14.16 -6.17
C ARG A 79 8.76 13.09 -7.19
N ARG A 80 9.33 13.19 -8.38
CA ARG A 80 9.21 12.17 -9.44
C ARG A 80 9.81 10.85 -8.88
N PRO A 81 9.07 9.73 -8.82
CA PRO A 81 9.58 8.51 -8.22
C PRO A 81 10.44 7.76 -9.25
N GLU A 82 11.71 8.13 -9.38
CA GLU A 82 12.67 7.40 -10.21
C GLU A 82 12.99 6.01 -9.61
N ALA A 83 12.80 5.84 -8.30
CA ALA A 83 12.90 4.55 -7.62
C ALA A 83 11.82 3.52 -8.04
N SER A 84 10.69 3.96 -8.61
CA SER A 84 9.63 3.05 -9.08
C SER A 84 9.92 2.40 -10.45
N LEU A 85 11.02 2.75 -11.11
CA LEU A 85 11.46 2.10 -12.34
C LEU A 85 12.42 0.93 -12.08
N CYS A 86 12.88 0.76 -10.84
CA CYS A 86 13.81 -0.30 -10.48
C CYS A 86 13.06 -1.61 -10.20
N LYS A 87 13.39 -2.66 -10.95
CA LYS A 87 12.97 -4.03 -10.69
C LYS A 87 13.82 -4.61 -9.57
N VAL A 88 13.19 -5.03 -8.47
CA VAL A 88 13.87 -5.74 -7.38
C VAL A 88 13.53 -7.22 -7.47
N GLU A 89 14.52 -8.07 -7.64
CA GLU A 89 14.35 -9.54 -7.64
C GLU A 89 14.98 -10.15 -6.40
N GLN A 90 14.21 -10.95 -5.66
CA GLN A 90 14.69 -11.65 -4.48
C GLN A 90 15.14 -13.07 -4.86
N ALA A 91 16.39 -13.38 -4.58
CA ALA A 91 17.01 -14.68 -4.74
C ALA A 91 17.52 -15.19 -3.38
N GLY A 92 16.63 -15.86 -2.62
CA GLY A 92 16.92 -16.31 -1.26
C GLY A 92 17.11 -15.13 -0.31
N PHE A 93 18.30 -14.98 0.26
CA PHE A 93 18.67 -13.86 1.13
C PHE A 93 19.22 -12.64 0.38
N LYS A 94 19.40 -12.76 -0.94
CA LYS A 94 19.93 -11.69 -1.80
C LYS A 94 18.78 -10.96 -2.49
N LEU A 95 18.86 -9.64 -2.50
CA LEU A 95 18.00 -8.75 -3.27
C LEU A 95 18.83 -8.14 -4.39
N MET A 96 18.40 -8.36 -5.63
CA MET A 96 19.01 -7.79 -6.82
C MET A 96 18.17 -6.61 -7.28
N VAL A 97 18.71 -5.41 -7.17
CA VAL A 97 18.08 -4.17 -7.61
C VAL A 97 18.57 -3.86 -9.02
N THR A 98 17.65 -3.80 -9.97
CA THR A 98 17.95 -3.57 -11.39
C THR A 98 17.19 -2.34 -11.87
N GLY A 99 17.87 -1.37 -12.47
CA GLY A 99 17.25 -0.12 -12.90
C GLY A 99 17.86 0.45 -14.18
N PRO A 100 17.16 1.37 -14.85
CA PRO A 100 17.64 1.97 -16.10
C PRO A 100 18.79 2.96 -15.89
N THR A 101 19.01 3.43 -14.67
CA THR A 101 19.98 4.48 -14.33
C THR A 101 20.63 4.21 -12.98
N HIS A 102 21.91 4.57 -12.84
CA HIS A 102 22.66 4.48 -11.58
C HIS A 102 21.92 5.13 -10.40
N GLU A 103 21.38 6.34 -10.60
CA GLU A 103 20.71 7.10 -9.53
C GLU A 103 19.46 6.40 -8.98
N ALA A 104 18.64 5.82 -9.87
CA ALA A 104 17.46 5.05 -9.48
C ALA A 104 17.84 3.77 -8.71
N VAL A 105 18.91 3.09 -9.11
CA VAL A 105 19.42 1.89 -8.41
C VAL A 105 19.99 2.29 -7.06
N TYR A 106 20.78 3.36 -7.00
CA TYR A 106 21.38 3.87 -5.77
C TYR A 106 20.34 4.28 -4.74
N ALA A 107 19.31 5.03 -5.15
CA ALA A 107 18.20 5.42 -4.27
C ALA A 107 17.50 4.19 -3.67
N ARG A 108 17.26 3.16 -4.48
CA ARG A 108 16.61 1.92 -4.05
C ARG A 108 17.51 1.06 -3.15
N VAL A 109 18.81 1.07 -3.39
CA VAL A 109 19.81 0.45 -2.52
C VAL A 109 19.84 1.13 -1.16
N GLN A 110 19.80 2.48 -1.11
CA GLN A 110 19.77 3.21 0.16
C GLN A 110 18.55 2.85 1.01
N GLU A 111 17.35 2.77 0.41
CA GLU A 111 16.15 2.33 1.12
C GLU A 111 16.33 0.93 1.74
N LEU A 112 16.95 0.01 1.01
CA LEU A 112 17.23 -1.34 1.50
C LEU A 112 18.24 -1.32 2.66
N LEU A 113 19.25 -0.45 2.61
CA LEU A 113 20.21 -0.28 3.70
C LEU A 113 19.55 0.28 4.96
N GLU A 114 18.61 1.22 4.81
CA GLU A 114 17.80 1.75 5.91
C GLU A 114 16.90 0.69 6.55
N ASP A 115 16.40 -0.26 5.75
CA ASP A 115 15.62 -1.43 6.21
C ASP A 115 16.50 -2.52 6.87
N GLY A 116 17.83 -2.36 6.85
CA GLY A 116 18.78 -3.28 7.47
C GLY A 116 19.42 -4.30 6.51
N ALA A 117 19.24 -4.12 5.21
CA ALA A 117 20.01 -4.87 4.21
C ALA A 117 21.46 -4.41 4.18
N THR A 118 22.36 -5.30 3.79
CA THR A 118 23.78 -4.98 3.59
C THR A 118 24.08 -4.95 2.10
N LEU A 119 24.76 -3.89 1.65
CA LEU A 119 25.25 -3.83 0.27
C LEU A 119 26.32 -4.90 0.06
N VAL A 120 26.08 -5.84 -0.85
CA VAL A 120 27.03 -6.88 -1.24
C VAL A 120 27.79 -6.49 -2.50
N SER A 121 27.11 -5.83 -3.44
CA SER A 121 27.71 -5.34 -4.67
C SER A 121 27.08 -4.00 -5.03
N ASP A 122 27.93 -3.01 -5.29
CA ASP A 122 27.54 -1.68 -5.72
C ASP A 122 26.82 -1.71 -7.07
N ALA A 123 26.22 -0.59 -7.48
CA ALA A 123 25.49 -0.51 -8.72
C ALA A 123 26.48 -0.59 -9.90
N GLU A 124 26.43 -1.69 -10.66
CA GLU A 124 27.27 -1.91 -11.84
C GLU A 124 26.41 -1.89 -13.11
N GLU A 125 26.93 -1.27 -14.18
CA GLU A 125 26.23 -1.24 -15.47
C GLU A 125 26.51 -2.52 -16.27
N ILE A 126 25.46 -3.30 -16.51
CA ILE A 126 25.50 -4.54 -17.29
C ILE A 126 24.53 -4.38 -18.46
N ALA A 127 25.08 -4.35 -19.68
CA ALA A 127 24.30 -4.23 -20.92
C ALA A 127 23.31 -3.04 -20.95
N GLY A 128 23.73 -1.89 -20.40
CA GLY A 128 22.92 -0.67 -20.34
C GLY A 128 21.85 -0.68 -19.25
N THR A 129 21.94 -1.61 -18.30
CA THR A 129 21.07 -1.68 -17.13
C THR A 129 21.93 -1.69 -15.87
N TRP A 130 21.60 -0.86 -14.90
CA TRP A 130 22.32 -0.79 -13.64
C TRP A 130 21.80 -1.87 -12.69
N VAL A 131 22.72 -2.57 -12.04
CA VAL A 131 22.43 -3.71 -11.19
C VAL A 131 23.21 -3.59 -9.90
N ALA A 132 22.52 -3.57 -8.76
CA ALA A 132 23.12 -3.65 -7.44
C ALA A 132 22.61 -4.89 -6.71
N VAL A 133 23.41 -5.44 -5.80
CA VAL A 133 23.03 -6.61 -4.99
C VAL A 133 23.13 -6.26 -3.52
N CYS A 134 22.00 -6.34 -2.83
CA CYS A 134 21.88 -6.22 -1.39
C CYS A 134 21.60 -7.60 -0.79
N ASP A 135 21.87 -7.79 0.49
CA ASP A 135 21.58 -9.01 1.22
C ASP A 135 20.80 -8.66 2.48
N THR A 136 19.66 -9.32 2.67
CA THR A 136 18.74 -9.08 3.79
C THR A 136 19.01 -10.03 4.96
N ALA A 137 20.04 -10.87 4.91
CA ALA A 137 20.40 -11.72 6.06
C ALA A 137 21.00 -10.92 7.24
N GLY A 138 21.05 -9.58 7.14
CA GLY A 138 21.75 -8.71 8.09
C GLY A 138 23.26 -8.93 8.02
N PRO A 139 24.06 -8.20 8.83
CA PRO A 139 25.47 -8.49 8.94
C PRO A 139 25.61 -9.93 9.44
N ALA A 140 26.19 -10.81 8.62
CA ALA A 140 26.64 -12.11 9.09
C ALA A 140 27.51 -11.84 10.31
N ARG A 141 27.02 -12.22 11.50
CA ARG A 141 27.79 -12.13 12.75
C ARG A 141 29.14 -12.74 12.47
N SER A 142 30.16 -11.89 12.37
CA SER A 142 31.54 -12.32 12.41
C SER A 142 31.80 -12.70 13.87
N GLU A 143 32.14 -13.95 14.09
CA GLU A 143 32.60 -14.49 15.37
C GLU A 143 33.90 -13.81 15.85
#